data_AF-A0A9D1DM90-F1
#
_entry.id   AF-A0A9D1DM90-F1
#
_cell.length_a   1.000
_cell.length_b   1.000
_cell.length_c   1.000
_cell.angle_alpha   90.00
_cell.angle_beta   90.00
_cell.angle_gamma   90.00
#
_symmetry.space_group_name_H-M   'P 1'
#
loop_
_entity.id
_entity.type
_entity.pdbx_description
1 polymer ?
#
loop_
_entity_poly.entity_id
_entity_poly.type
_entity_poly.pdbx_seq_one_letter_code
_entity_poly.pdbx_strand_id
1 'polypeptide(L)'
;MSYCRNCGAYVPDWAENCPACDTPVKGPAQAKREKKQKSSESASQARREEPRRETPKYEEPPRDGGTYTYGGRKKYAESYDADVRENQGLGYLCYLGPLLVIPLLLKPKSRFLRYHCNQGLLLLIFAALVSICDGFAGIGWLIGIAGSIASVIWLIQGLVNVSKGVRRPLPLIGEITILK
;
A
#
# COMPACT_ATOMS: atom_id res chain seq x y z
N MET A 1 -5.03 30.08 -21.99
CA MET A 1 -5.46 28.82 -21.35
C MET A 1 -6.12 29.15 -20.02
N SER A 2 -7.41 28.86 -19.85
CA SER A 2 -8.12 29.10 -18.58
C SER A 2 -8.93 27.86 -18.17
N TYR A 3 -9.32 27.79 -16.90
CA TYR A 3 -10.19 26.73 -16.38
C TYR A 3 -11.54 27.35 -15.96
N CYS A 4 -12.63 26.62 -16.18
CA CYS A 4 -13.96 27.05 -15.83
C CYS A 4 -14.14 27.16 -14.31
N ARG A 5 -14.60 28.32 -13.82
CA ARG A 5 -14.84 28.57 -12.39
C ARG A 5 -16.00 27.76 -11.79
N ASN A 6 -16.91 27.24 -12.63
CA ASN A 6 -18.09 26.50 -12.19
C ASN A 6 -17.82 24.98 -12.06
N CYS A 7 -17.05 24.38 -12.98
CA CYS A 7 -16.85 22.93 -13.03
C CYS A 7 -15.38 22.48 -13.09
N GLY A 8 -14.41 23.39 -13.18
CA GLY A 8 -12.98 23.07 -13.23
C GLY A 8 -12.46 22.52 -14.56
N ALA A 9 -13.30 22.37 -15.59
CA ALA A 9 -12.87 21.90 -16.91
C ALA A 9 -11.95 22.91 -17.62
N TYR A 10 -11.04 22.40 -18.46
CA TYR A 10 -10.20 23.24 -19.33
C TYR A 10 -11.04 23.97 -20.39
N VAL A 11 -10.77 25.25 -20.59
CA VAL A 11 -11.45 26.10 -21.57
C VAL A 11 -10.43 26.66 -22.57
N PRO A 12 -10.59 26.42 -23.88
CA PRO A 12 -9.73 27.01 -24.90
C PRO A 12 -10.06 28.50 -25.08
N ASP A 13 -9.06 29.31 -25.43
CA ASP A 13 -9.15 30.78 -25.37
C ASP A 13 -10.16 31.43 -26.36
N TRP A 14 -10.66 30.64 -27.32
CA TRP A 14 -11.72 31.03 -28.26
C TRP A 14 -13.15 30.77 -27.74
N ALA A 15 -13.34 29.95 -26.70
CA ALA A 15 -14.67 29.55 -26.26
C ALA A 15 -15.34 30.63 -25.39
N GLU A 16 -16.57 31.00 -25.74
CA GLU A 16 -17.40 31.93 -24.96
C GLU A 16 -18.14 31.23 -23.81
N ASN A 17 -18.45 29.94 -23.97
CA ASN A 17 -19.11 29.08 -22.98
C ASN A 17 -18.22 27.86 -22.64
N CYS A 18 -18.36 27.33 -21.42
CA CYS A 18 -17.62 26.15 -21.00
C CYS A 18 -18.22 24.87 -21.63
N PRO A 19 -17.46 24.08 -22.40
CA PRO A 19 -17.99 22.89 -23.10
C PRO A 19 -18.42 21.75 -22.16
N ALA A 20 -18.15 21.83 -20.85
CA ALA A 20 -18.50 20.81 -19.87
C ALA A 20 -19.73 21.15 -19.00
N CYS A 21 -20.14 22.41 -18.94
CA CYS A 21 -21.28 22.84 -18.10
C CYS A 21 -22.04 24.07 -18.63
N ASP A 22 -21.78 24.46 -19.88
CA ASP A 22 -22.41 25.53 -20.66
C ASP A 22 -22.38 26.96 -20.07
N THR A 23 -21.67 27.16 -18.95
CA THR A 23 -21.58 28.48 -18.30
C THR A 23 -20.67 29.43 -19.08
N PRO A 24 -21.06 30.71 -19.26
CA PRO A 24 -20.26 31.70 -19.98
C PRO A 24 -18.96 32.04 -19.25
N VAL A 25 -17.90 32.26 -20.04
CA VAL A 25 -16.51 32.41 -19.60
C VAL A 25 -16.10 33.89 -19.50
N LYS A 26 -16.79 34.78 -20.22
CA LYS A 26 -16.52 36.22 -20.29
C LYS A 26 -17.71 37.03 -19.78
N GLY A 27 -17.51 37.76 -18.67
CA GLY A 27 -18.49 38.68 -18.07
C GLY A 27 -17.85 39.47 -16.91
N PRO A 28 -18.15 40.77 -16.74
CA PRO A 28 -17.38 41.66 -15.87
C PRO A 28 -17.73 41.54 -14.37
N ALA A 29 -16.78 41.94 -13.51
CA ALA A 29 -16.95 41.95 -12.06
C ALA A 29 -17.57 43.28 -11.56
N GLN A 30 -18.63 43.20 -10.76
CA GLN A 30 -19.08 44.25 -9.82
C GLN A 30 -19.63 43.65 -8.52
N ALA A 31 -19.86 44.48 -7.50
CA ALA A 31 -19.74 44.09 -6.10
C ALA A 31 -20.98 44.35 -5.21
N LYS A 32 -20.96 43.70 -4.04
CA LYS A 32 -21.63 44.04 -2.75
C LYS A 32 -23.17 43.91 -2.57
N ARG A 33 -23.47 43.17 -1.49
CA ARG A 33 -24.45 43.43 -0.40
C ARG A 33 -25.96 43.08 -0.53
N GLU A 34 -26.32 42.08 0.27
CA GLU A 34 -27.37 42.07 1.34
C GLU A 34 -28.88 41.89 1.05
N LYS A 35 -29.51 41.11 1.98
CA LYS A 35 -30.94 41.03 2.42
C LYS A 35 -31.99 40.14 1.69
N LYS A 36 -32.10 38.90 2.18
CA LYS A 36 -33.18 38.37 3.08
C LYS A 36 -34.68 38.64 2.76
N GLN A 37 -35.44 37.63 2.29
CA GLN A 37 -36.72 37.08 2.86
C GLN A 37 -37.36 36.01 1.93
N LYS A 38 -37.73 34.81 2.43
CA LYS A 38 -39.11 34.25 2.67
C LYS A 38 -39.99 34.09 1.40
N SER A 39 -40.78 33.02 1.18
CA SER A 39 -41.18 31.84 2.01
C SER A 39 -41.84 30.73 1.16
N SER A 40 -42.05 29.51 1.73
CA SER A 40 -43.20 28.55 1.57
C SER A 40 -43.74 28.23 0.14
N GLU A 41 -44.05 27.01 -0.31
CA GLU A 41 -44.04 25.62 0.22
C GLU A 41 -44.51 24.65 -0.92
N SER A 42 -44.65 23.32 -0.85
CA SER A 42 -44.55 22.29 0.19
C SER A 42 -44.22 20.88 -0.40
N ALA A 43 -44.17 19.85 0.47
CA ALA A 43 -44.49 18.43 0.24
C ALA A 43 -43.87 17.62 -0.94
N SER A 44 -42.89 16.74 -0.63
CA SER A 44 -43.15 15.29 -0.52
C SER A 44 -41.94 14.45 -0.06
N GLN A 45 -42.20 13.62 0.95
CA GLN A 45 -41.56 12.36 1.41
C GLN A 45 -40.28 11.83 0.71
N ALA A 46 -39.19 11.61 1.48
CA ALA A 46 -38.62 10.27 1.78
C ALA A 46 -37.18 10.30 2.37
N ARG A 47 -37.05 9.91 3.64
CA ARG A 47 -35.89 9.29 4.35
C ARG A 47 -34.50 9.33 3.65
N ARG A 48 -33.58 10.15 4.17
CA ARG A 48 -32.10 9.92 4.11
C ARG A 48 -31.47 10.15 5.49
N GLU A 49 -30.36 9.46 5.74
CA GLU A 49 -29.80 9.22 7.08
C GLU A 49 -29.09 10.44 7.70
N GLU A 50 -28.95 10.41 9.03
CA GLU A 50 -28.16 11.38 9.80
C GLU A 50 -26.67 11.37 9.43
N PRO A 51 -25.93 12.48 9.72
CA PRO A 51 -24.49 12.53 9.48
C PRO A 51 -23.75 11.55 10.41
N ARG A 52 -23.30 10.42 9.85
CA ARG A 52 -22.34 9.54 10.53
C ARG A 52 -21.09 10.36 10.87
N ARG A 53 -20.81 10.53 12.17
CA ARG A 53 -19.57 11.14 12.67
C ARG A 53 -18.37 10.46 11.99
N GLU A 54 -17.56 11.23 11.28
CA GLU A 54 -16.29 10.74 10.77
C GLU A 54 -15.41 10.35 11.97
N THR A 55 -14.93 9.12 11.96
CA THR A 55 -13.93 8.68 12.94
C THR A 55 -12.58 9.28 12.54
N PRO A 56 -11.73 9.72 13.49
CA PRO A 56 -10.43 10.29 13.16
C PRO A 56 -9.62 9.30 12.32
N LYS A 57 -9.37 9.66 11.06
CA LYS A 57 -8.51 8.88 10.17
C LYS A 57 -7.08 9.01 10.68
N TYR A 58 -6.61 7.97 11.38
CA TYR A 58 -5.20 7.81 11.71
C TYR A 58 -4.40 7.78 10.41
N GLU A 59 -3.64 8.85 10.15
CA GLU A 59 -2.72 8.89 9.04
C GLU A 59 -1.55 7.96 9.35
N GLU A 60 -1.52 6.81 8.67
CA GLU A 60 -0.42 5.86 8.82
C GLU A 60 0.89 6.52 8.38
N PRO A 61 1.97 6.41 9.17
CA PRO A 61 3.27 6.94 8.77
C PRO A 61 3.76 6.24 7.50
N PRO A 62 4.60 6.89 6.67
CA PRO A 62 5.00 6.39 5.36
C PRO A 62 5.45 4.93 5.40
N ARG A 63 4.65 4.06 4.75
CA ARG A 63 4.95 2.63 4.54
C ARG A 63 6.09 2.50 3.53
N ASP A 64 7.30 2.81 3.99
CA ASP A 64 8.55 2.59 3.29
C ASP A 64 8.78 1.08 3.08
N GLY A 65 8.27 0.58 1.96
CA GLY A 65 8.84 -0.52 1.21
C GLY A 65 9.36 0.04 -0.10
N GLY A 66 10.56 -0.38 -0.54
CA GLY A 66 11.40 0.31 -1.51
C GLY A 66 10.66 0.97 -2.70
N THR A 67 10.85 2.28 -2.85
CA THR A 67 10.13 3.14 -3.80
C THR A 67 10.62 3.00 -5.24
N TYR A 68 10.25 1.90 -5.90
CA TYR A 68 10.29 1.84 -7.36
C TYR A 68 9.24 2.80 -7.94
N THR A 69 9.69 3.97 -8.36
CA THR A 69 8.82 4.98 -8.98
C THR A 69 8.58 4.66 -10.45
N TYR A 70 7.34 4.33 -10.79
CA TYR A 70 6.84 4.34 -12.16
C TYR A 70 5.52 5.12 -12.21
N GLY A 71 5.27 5.86 -13.30
CA GLY A 71 4.21 6.87 -13.37
C GLY A 71 2.79 6.30 -13.42
N GLY A 72 2.04 6.37 -12.32
CA GLY A 72 0.64 5.91 -12.28
C GLY A 72 0.07 5.73 -10.86
N ARG A 73 0.23 6.74 -9.99
CA ARG A 73 0.42 6.56 -8.55
C ARG A 73 -0.85 6.54 -7.66
N LYS A 74 -1.94 5.87 -8.09
CA LYS A 74 -3.09 5.53 -7.20
C LYS A 74 -3.59 4.10 -7.38
N LYS A 75 -4.09 3.75 -8.58
CA LYS A 75 -4.67 2.42 -8.90
C LYS A 75 -3.75 1.24 -8.57
N TYR A 76 -2.43 1.40 -8.73
CA TYR A 76 -1.45 0.38 -8.35
C TYR A 76 -1.35 0.16 -6.83
N ALA A 77 -1.38 1.24 -6.03
CA ALA A 77 -1.33 1.14 -4.57
C ALA A 77 -2.61 0.51 -4.03
N GLU A 78 -3.78 0.96 -4.50
CA GLU A 78 -5.08 0.38 -4.16
C GLU A 78 -5.16 -1.13 -4.49
N SER A 79 -4.60 -1.54 -5.63
CA SER A 79 -4.51 -2.95 -6.02
C SER A 79 -3.53 -3.76 -5.16
N TYR A 80 -2.46 -3.15 -4.65
CA TYR A 80 -1.49 -3.82 -3.78
C TYR A 80 -2.02 -3.95 -2.35
N ASP A 81 -2.66 -2.91 -1.81
CA ASP A 81 -3.27 -2.96 -0.47
C ASP A 81 -4.43 -3.98 -0.41
N ALA A 82 -5.11 -4.20 -1.54
CA ALA A 82 -6.06 -5.30 -1.70
C ALA A 82 -5.37 -6.68 -1.68
N ASP A 83 -4.27 -6.87 -2.42
CA ASP A 83 -3.46 -8.10 -2.41
C ASP A 83 -2.92 -8.43 -1.01
N VAL A 84 -2.41 -7.42 -0.29
CA VAL A 84 -2.02 -7.55 1.12
C VAL A 84 -3.20 -7.99 1.98
N ARG A 85 -4.34 -7.28 1.92
CA ARG A 85 -5.49 -7.58 2.80
C ARG A 85 -6.11 -8.96 2.55
N GLU A 86 -6.11 -9.43 1.31
CA GLU A 86 -6.56 -10.79 0.97
C GLU A 86 -5.57 -11.86 1.45
N ASN A 87 -4.26 -11.60 1.31
CA ASN A 87 -3.22 -12.63 1.44
C ASN A 87 -2.34 -12.50 2.68
N GLN A 88 -2.61 -11.57 3.61
CA GLN A 88 -1.77 -11.30 4.80
C GLN A 88 -1.50 -12.56 5.63
N GLY A 89 -2.53 -13.39 5.88
CA GLY A 89 -2.41 -14.64 6.62
C GLY A 89 -1.45 -15.64 5.96
N LEU A 90 -1.52 -15.74 4.63
CA LEU A 90 -0.62 -16.55 3.81
C LEU A 90 0.82 -16.01 3.82
N GLY A 91 1.00 -14.71 4.04
CA GLY A 91 2.32 -14.06 4.16
C GLY A 91 3.13 -14.53 5.37
N TYR A 92 2.49 -14.94 6.46
CA TYR A 92 3.21 -15.51 7.61
C TYR A 92 3.79 -16.90 7.31
N LEU A 93 3.07 -17.72 6.52
CA LEU A 93 3.52 -19.06 6.13
C LEU A 93 4.82 -19.04 5.33
N CYS A 94 5.06 -17.96 4.57
CA CYS A 94 6.30 -17.73 3.84
C CYS A 94 7.56 -17.79 4.72
N TYR A 95 7.45 -17.49 6.03
CA TYR A 95 8.57 -17.49 6.97
C TYR A 95 8.68 -18.74 7.84
N LEU A 96 7.71 -19.67 7.75
CA LEU A 96 7.68 -20.90 8.55
C LEU A 96 8.40 -22.06 7.83
N GLY A 97 9.60 -21.77 7.33
CA GLY A 97 10.46 -22.73 6.62
C GLY A 97 9.76 -23.38 5.42
N PRO A 98 9.65 -24.72 5.35
CA PRO A 98 9.10 -25.42 4.17
C PRO A 98 7.62 -25.09 3.88
N LEU A 99 6.89 -24.51 4.83
CA LEU A 99 5.50 -24.07 4.61
C LEU A 99 5.39 -22.92 3.59
N LEU A 100 6.49 -22.28 3.21
CA LEU A 100 6.53 -21.26 2.13
C LEU A 100 6.00 -21.78 0.78
N VAL A 101 6.01 -23.10 0.56
CA VAL A 101 5.47 -23.72 -0.67
C VAL A 101 3.94 -23.55 -0.77
N ILE A 102 3.22 -23.55 0.36
CA ILE A 102 1.75 -23.46 0.42
C ILE A 102 1.22 -22.14 -0.20
N PRO A 103 1.61 -20.94 0.28
CA PRO A 103 1.16 -19.68 -0.31
C PRO A 103 1.63 -19.49 -1.77
N LEU A 104 2.80 -20.04 -2.14
CA LEU A 104 3.31 -20.06 -3.50
C LEU A 104 2.39 -20.84 -4.46
N LEU A 105 1.88 -22.00 -4.05
CA LEU A 105 0.96 -22.81 -4.85
C LEU A 105 -0.48 -22.28 -4.87
N LEU A 106 -0.98 -21.75 -3.74
CA LEU A 106 -2.34 -21.22 -3.63
C LEU A 106 -2.55 -19.92 -4.41
N LYS A 107 -1.56 -19.01 -4.36
CA LYS A 107 -1.67 -17.64 -4.88
C LYS A 107 -0.40 -17.24 -5.64
N PRO A 108 0.05 -18.01 -6.66
CA PRO A 108 1.31 -17.77 -7.38
C PRO A 108 1.40 -16.42 -8.10
N LYS A 109 0.28 -15.68 -8.23
CA LYS A 109 0.22 -14.36 -8.88
C LYS A 109 0.29 -13.18 -7.90
N SER A 110 0.15 -13.41 -6.59
CA SER A 110 0.24 -12.37 -5.56
C SER A 110 1.66 -11.78 -5.53
N ARG A 111 1.77 -10.45 -5.61
CA ARG A 111 3.07 -9.76 -5.58
C ARG A 111 3.54 -9.59 -4.14
N PHE A 112 2.60 -9.48 -3.20
CA PHE A 112 2.87 -9.55 -1.76
C PHE A 112 3.47 -10.91 -1.36
N LEU A 113 2.82 -12.02 -1.71
CA LEU A 113 3.30 -13.35 -1.32
C LEU A 113 4.62 -13.74 -1.99
N ARG A 114 4.80 -13.46 -3.29
CA ARG A 114 6.09 -13.67 -3.97
C ARG A 114 7.24 -13.01 -3.23
N TYR A 115 7.04 -11.78 -2.77
CA TYR A 115 8.05 -11.05 -2.03
C TYR A 115 8.38 -11.69 -0.68
N HIS A 116 7.37 -11.95 0.16
CA HIS A 116 7.59 -12.52 1.49
C HIS A 116 8.12 -13.95 1.44
N CYS A 117 7.67 -14.76 0.48
CA CYS A 117 8.20 -16.11 0.27
C CYS A 117 9.62 -16.11 -0.30
N ASN A 118 10.01 -15.07 -1.03
CA ASN A 118 11.41 -14.89 -1.41
C ASN A 118 12.28 -14.56 -0.19
N GLN A 119 11.86 -13.62 0.66
CA GLN A 119 12.58 -13.29 1.90
C GLN A 119 12.66 -14.49 2.87
N GLY A 120 11.56 -15.24 3.03
CA GLY A 120 11.52 -16.44 3.86
C GLY A 120 12.34 -17.61 3.30
N LEU A 121 12.40 -17.77 1.98
CA LEU A 121 13.29 -18.74 1.32
C LEU A 121 14.77 -18.40 1.55
N LEU A 122 15.14 -17.11 1.47
CA LEU A 122 16.50 -16.67 1.76
C LEU A 122 16.87 -16.92 3.23
N LEU A 123 15.94 -16.66 4.15
CA LEU A 123 16.12 -16.95 5.58
C LEU A 123 16.27 -18.46 5.83
N LEU A 124 15.50 -19.30 5.13
CA LEU A 124 15.61 -20.76 5.20
C LEU A 124 16.95 -21.26 4.68
N ILE A 125 17.43 -20.73 3.54
CA ILE A 125 18.75 -21.06 2.98
C ILE A 125 19.86 -20.62 3.96
N PHE A 126 19.77 -19.41 4.50
CA PHE A 126 20.73 -18.92 5.50
C PHE A 126 20.77 -19.81 6.76
N ALA A 127 19.60 -20.16 7.31
CA ALA A 127 19.51 -21.05 8.46
C ALA A 127 20.13 -22.43 8.17
N ALA A 128 19.89 -23.00 6.98
CA ALA A 128 20.50 -24.27 6.57
C ALA A 128 22.03 -24.18 6.48
N LEU A 129 22.58 -23.07 5.95
CA LEU A 129 24.03 -22.83 5.91
C LEU A 129 24.62 -22.70 7.33
N VAL A 130 23.94 -22.00 8.24
CA VAL A 130 24.35 -21.89 9.66
C VAL A 130 24.36 -23.27 10.32
N SER A 131 23.33 -24.10 10.11
CA SER A 131 23.28 -25.47 10.66
C SER A 131 24.40 -26.39 10.12
N ILE A 132 24.85 -26.19 8.88
CA ILE A 132 26.00 -26.92 8.33
C ILE A 132 27.30 -26.46 9.02
N CYS A 133 27.48 -25.15 9.22
CA CYS A 133 28.66 -24.59 9.91
C CYS A 133 28.75 -25.00 11.39
N ASP A 134 27.61 -25.12 12.08
CA ASP A 134 27.52 -25.52 13.49
C ASP A 134 28.03 -26.96 13.71
N GLY A 135 27.87 -27.84 12.71
CA GLY A 135 28.34 -29.23 12.75
C GLY A 135 29.86 -29.43 12.71
N PHE A 136 30.66 -28.36 12.50
CA PHE A 136 32.12 -28.46 12.47
C PHE A 136 32.74 -28.23 13.86
N ALA A 137 33.61 -29.16 14.28
CA ALA A 137 34.38 -29.03 15.51
C ALA A 137 35.30 -27.79 15.50
N GLY A 138 35.51 -27.18 16.67
CA GLY A 138 36.33 -25.98 16.83
C GLY A 138 35.48 -24.71 16.92
N ILE A 139 35.59 -23.80 15.95
CA ILE A 139 34.91 -22.49 15.97
C ILE A 139 33.44 -22.56 15.50
N GLY A 140 32.98 -23.71 14.99
CA GLY A 140 31.65 -23.88 14.37
C GLY A 140 30.49 -23.46 15.28
N TRP A 141 30.52 -23.87 16.56
CA TRP A 141 29.47 -23.53 17.53
C TRP A 141 29.32 -22.02 17.80
N LEU A 142 30.41 -21.24 17.73
CA LEU A 142 30.34 -19.78 17.84
C LEU A 142 29.63 -19.15 16.64
N ILE A 143 29.90 -19.68 15.44
CA ILE A 143 29.23 -19.29 14.20
C ILE A 143 27.76 -19.72 14.22
N GLY A 144 27.45 -20.92 14.74
CA GLY A 144 26.10 -21.42 14.95
C GLY A 144 25.27 -20.54 15.88
N ILE A 145 25.82 -20.14 17.03
CA ILE A 145 25.16 -19.21 17.96
C ILE A 145 24.95 -17.85 17.31
N ALA A 146 25.98 -17.24 16.71
CA ALA A 146 25.83 -15.93 16.07
C ALA A 146 24.82 -15.95 14.90
N GLY A 147 24.86 -16.98 14.05
CA GLY A 147 23.97 -17.15 12.91
C GLY A 147 22.52 -17.45 13.32
N SER A 148 22.29 -18.22 14.38
CA SER A 148 20.94 -18.49 14.90
C SER A 148 20.30 -17.23 15.50
N ILE A 149 21.06 -16.41 16.24
CA ILE A 149 20.59 -15.10 16.74
C ILE A 149 20.21 -14.18 15.58
N ALA A 150 21.07 -14.06 14.56
CA ALA A 150 20.76 -13.27 13.36
C ALA A 150 19.49 -13.78 12.64
N SER A 151 19.34 -15.10 12.54
CA SER A 151 18.16 -15.73 11.92
C SER A 151 16.86 -15.39 12.67
N VAL A 152 16.87 -15.39 14.00
CA VAL A 152 15.70 -15.03 14.82
C VAL A 152 15.35 -13.55 14.67
N ILE A 153 16.34 -12.65 14.65
CA ILE A 153 16.12 -11.21 14.42
C ILE A 153 15.49 -10.98 13.04
N TRP A 154 16.01 -11.63 11.99
CA TRP A 154 15.46 -11.55 10.64
C TRP A 154 14.07 -12.18 10.51
N LEU A 155 13.80 -13.29 11.20
CA LEU A 155 12.47 -13.88 11.28
C LEU A 155 11.45 -12.88 11.84
N ILE A 156 11.75 -12.28 12.99
CA ILE A 156 10.87 -11.29 13.64
C ILE A 156 10.67 -10.07 12.72
N GLN A 157 11.73 -9.55 12.10
CA GLN A 157 11.63 -8.44 11.16
C GLN A 157 10.75 -8.79 9.94
N GLY A 158 10.87 -10.01 9.41
CA GLY A 158 10.04 -10.54 8.34
C GLY A 158 8.56 -10.62 8.71
N LEU A 159 8.24 -11.18 9.88
CA LEU A 159 6.87 -11.27 10.40
C LEU A 159 6.27 -9.86 10.64
N VAL A 160 7.04 -8.93 11.21
CA VAL A 160 6.63 -7.52 11.38
C VAL A 160 6.39 -6.83 10.03
N ASN A 161 7.17 -7.16 9.00
CA ASN A 161 6.96 -6.64 7.64
C ASN A 161 5.65 -7.17 7.03
N VAL A 162 5.33 -8.46 7.23
CA VAL A 162 4.02 -9.07 6.85
C VAL A 162 2.86 -8.36 7.54
N SER A 163 2.92 -8.18 8.86
CA SER A 163 1.87 -7.48 9.62
C SER A 163 1.66 -6.02 9.20
N LYS A 164 2.67 -5.39 8.62
CA LYS A 164 2.62 -4.02 8.07
C LYS A 164 2.33 -3.98 6.57
N GLY A 165 2.26 -5.12 5.87
CA GLY A 165 2.14 -5.20 4.42
C GLY A 165 3.33 -4.65 3.62
N VAL A 166 4.47 -4.38 4.26
CA VAL A 166 5.60 -3.65 3.66
C VAL A 166 6.66 -4.58 3.08
N ARG A 167 7.17 -4.22 1.91
CA ARG A 167 8.26 -4.91 1.23
C ARG A 167 9.60 -4.29 1.62
N ARG A 168 10.03 -4.55 2.86
CA ARG A 168 11.35 -4.19 3.37
C ARG A 168 12.29 -5.41 3.31
N PRO A 169 13.47 -5.29 2.66
CA PRO A 169 14.43 -6.38 2.58
C PRO A 169 15.01 -6.67 3.97
N LEU A 170 15.32 -7.94 4.22
CA LEU A 170 16.14 -8.31 5.38
C LEU A 170 17.56 -7.74 5.21
N PRO A 171 18.19 -7.18 6.26
CA PRO A 171 19.58 -6.74 6.19
C PRO A 171 20.52 -7.82 5.64
N LEU A 172 21.52 -7.42 4.86
CA LEU A 172 22.53 -8.28 4.20
C LEU A 172 22.02 -9.26 3.13
N ILE A 173 20.89 -9.94 3.34
CA ILE A 173 20.41 -11.01 2.43
C ILE A 173 19.23 -10.60 1.53
N GLY A 174 18.47 -9.56 1.90
CA GLY A 174 17.13 -9.31 1.36
C GLY A 174 17.04 -8.73 -0.06
N GLU A 175 18.13 -8.33 -0.69
CA GLU A 175 18.13 -7.82 -2.07
C GLU A 175 18.08 -8.93 -3.13
N ILE A 176 18.42 -10.18 -2.76
CA ILE A 176 18.46 -11.31 -3.69
C ILE A 176 17.03 -11.69 -4.09
N THR A 177 16.74 -11.81 -5.38
CA THR A 177 15.40 -12.21 -5.87
C THR A 177 15.47 -13.52 -6.65
N ILE A 178 15.06 -14.61 -5.99
CA ILE A 178 14.92 -15.97 -6.53
C ILE A 178 13.55 -16.11 -7.22
N LEU A 179 12.48 -15.58 -6.61
CA LEU A 179 11.11 -15.67 -7.11
C LEU A 179 10.71 -14.39 -7.87
N LYS A 180 10.46 -14.51 -9.18
CA LYS A 180 10.01 -13.41 -10.06
C LYS A 180 8.49 -13.39 -10.21
#